data_AF-A0A9N6YYV2-F1
#
_entry.id   AF-A0A9N6YYV2-F1
#
_cell.length_a   1.000
_cell.length_b   1.000
_cell.length_c   1.000
_cell.angle_alpha   90.00
_cell.angle_beta   90.00
_cell.angle_gamma   90.00
#
_symmetry.space_group_name_H-M   'P 1'
#
loop_
_entity.id
_entity.type
_entity.pdbx_description
1 polymer ?
#
loop_
_entity_poly.entity_id
_entity_poly.type
_entity_poly.pdbx_seq_one_letter_code
_entity_poly.pdbx_strand_id
1 'polypeptide(L)'
;MREELLAKWVVQPSAPPNVQYLRDAERLAAWDLLGRRERVLDVASEANVTAGVDAAEVTRLDFSPAASDRARSVLDDDVERYEHTDPESPRLPFPDDAFDGAVSIGPFDWKFLDTAALSAELGRVVSRDGLAVVSVPTERSPYERHNWPKLRYFTPEEATELVSPTWRVADREPIFQYPYRLHGLINELPDRYQDQFVDAARTATTALGATDWLDAASYLVFGLRPMPFADSLDAALDCLFRPTDENGFWNEREGTFQRALRYEFDEDGVGAGFRWTPEDDVEWRYAPFALMGAMQWRASALGTTAHDSRIERALSYFLARLEDGTIESAMPSYGVGPLTDAFALAGTMFDEHTYRPAAERLFETARDADFDHAEDCLLLYGWARLYEHFPTDRVREAIDDAMWAVVDRQTASGRFSFDNPTTRRHQNQMYALWGLCRAVEVTGRTSYLENAERVLTDAVDERMRDDGAFRWMGPSARERAAFAARDRVGDGGASPPQWRLLFSCHQSFFVTAVAHYRAAGGDRSYATAVRRAMDWIYDANDLGVDLTAHSGLGVPMRFVTFDGRTDVPEQQFKGAYEVGALVMALVALLDGPLDPATETPGRVRVDAG
;
A
#
# COMPACT_ATOMS: atom_id res chain seq x y z
N MET A 1 11.38 14.96 -33.50
CA MET A 1 12.10 15.24 -32.24
C MET A 1 11.97 14.11 -31.21
N ARG A 2 10.76 13.63 -30.85
CA ARG A 2 10.58 12.50 -29.91
C ARG A 2 11.13 11.18 -30.45
N GLU A 3 10.72 10.74 -31.64
CA GLU A 3 11.23 9.52 -32.27
C GLU A 3 12.76 9.54 -32.47
N GLU A 4 13.31 10.69 -32.87
CA GLU A 4 14.76 10.86 -32.99
C GLU A 4 15.48 10.74 -31.63
N LEU A 5 14.86 11.20 -30.54
CA LEU A 5 15.41 11.06 -29.19
C LEU A 5 15.39 9.59 -28.77
N LEU A 6 14.27 8.89 -28.96
CA LEU A 6 14.12 7.48 -28.65
C LEU A 6 15.11 6.61 -29.45
N ALA A 7 15.23 6.83 -30.76
CA ALA A 7 16.19 6.10 -31.60
C ALA A 7 17.65 6.42 -31.24
N LYS A 8 17.96 7.67 -30.84
CA LYS A 8 19.30 8.04 -30.35
C LYS A 8 19.61 7.46 -28.97
N TRP A 9 18.60 7.22 -28.15
CA TRP A 9 18.78 6.64 -26.81
C TRP A 9 19.30 5.20 -26.87
N VAL A 10 18.82 4.42 -27.85
CA VAL A 10 19.21 3.00 -28.03
C VAL A 10 20.73 2.82 -28.09
N VAL A 11 21.44 3.69 -28.80
CA VAL A 11 22.91 3.66 -28.89
C VAL A 11 23.47 5.03 -28.58
N GLN A 12 24.07 5.16 -27.41
CA GLN A 12 24.76 6.40 -27.05
C GLN A 12 26.20 6.38 -27.57
N PRO A 13 26.70 7.50 -28.14
CA PRO A 13 28.09 7.58 -28.56
C PRO A 13 29.03 7.52 -27.35
N SER A 14 30.27 7.07 -27.60
CA SER A 14 31.35 7.12 -26.61
C SER A 14 31.48 8.53 -26.03
N ALA A 15 31.55 8.62 -24.71
CA ALA A 15 31.72 9.88 -24.00
C ALA A 15 33.09 9.95 -23.30
N PRO A 16 33.56 11.14 -22.92
CA PRO A 16 34.74 11.28 -22.07
C PRO A 16 34.59 10.50 -20.76
N PRO A 17 35.70 10.05 -20.13
CA PRO A 17 35.67 9.16 -18.97
C PRO A 17 34.72 9.59 -17.85
N ASN A 18 34.66 10.88 -17.52
CA ASN A 18 33.82 11.39 -16.44
C ASN A 18 32.31 11.27 -16.72
N VAL A 19 31.89 11.40 -17.99
CA VAL A 19 30.49 11.18 -18.42
C VAL A 19 30.20 9.69 -18.54
N GLN A 20 31.15 8.92 -19.09
CA GLN A 20 31.01 7.48 -19.27
C GLN A 20 30.88 6.74 -17.93
N TYR A 21 31.59 7.22 -16.88
CA TYR A 21 31.51 6.66 -15.53
C TYR A 21 30.08 6.54 -15.01
N LEU A 22 29.24 7.57 -15.17
CA LEU A 22 27.87 7.51 -14.67
C LEU A 22 27.08 6.40 -15.36
N ARG A 23 27.18 6.32 -16.70
CA ARG A 23 26.50 5.29 -17.50
C ARG A 23 26.96 3.89 -17.08
N ASP A 24 28.25 3.73 -16.87
CA ASP A 24 28.83 2.47 -16.42
C ASP A 24 28.38 2.12 -15.00
N ALA A 25 28.28 3.10 -14.10
CA ALA A 25 27.82 2.89 -12.73
C ALA A 25 26.34 2.47 -12.67
N GLU A 26 25.45 3.15 -13.42
CA GLU A 26 24.03 2.78 -13.52
C GLU A 26 23.87 1.36 -14.07
N ARG A 27 24.60 1.05 -15.14
CA ARG A 27 24.57 -0.28 -15.77
C ARG A 27 25.08 -1.38 -14.84
N LEU A 28 26.21 -1.16 -14.17
CA LEU A 28 26.79 -2.14 -13.25
C LEU A 28 25.87 -2.38 -12.04
N ALA A 29 25.31 -1.31 -11.47
CA ALA A 29 24.33 -1.41 -10.40
C ALA A 29 23.08 -2.18 -10.88
N ALA A 30 22.62 -1.91 -12.11
CA ALA A 30 21.46 -2.60 -12.66
C ALA A 30 21.67 -4.11 -12.78
N TRP A 31 22.84 -4.54 -13.27
CA TRP A 31 23.19 -5.95 -13.40
C TRP A 31 23.39 -6.64 -12.06
N ASP A 32 24.04 -5.97 -11.10
CA ASP A 32 24.26 -6.52 -9.76
C ASP A 32 22.94 -6.74 -9.03
N LEU A 33 22.06 -5.72 -9.06
CA LEU A 33 20.72 -5.81 -8.47
C LEU A 33 19.87 -6.87 -9.17
N LEU A 34 19.84 -6.88 -10.51
CA LEU A 34 19.02 -7.84 -11.26
C LEU A 34 19.50 -9.28 -11.04
N GLY A 35 20.81 -9.50 -11.05
CA GLY A 35 21.43 -10.81 -11.01
C GLY A 35 21.02 -11.70 -12.20
N ARG A 36 21.34 -13.00 -12.10
CA ARG A 36 20.93 -13.99 -13.11
C ARG A 36 19.43 -14.25 -13.06
N ARG A 37 18.77 -14.24 -14.21
CA ARG A 37 17.34 -14.59 -14.38
C ARG A 37 17.12 -15.52 -15.58
N GLU A 38 15.94 -16.10 -15.71
CA GLU A 38 15.63 -16.96 -16.86
C GLU A 38 15.07 -16.13 -18.03
N ARG A 39 14.08 -15.27 -17.77
CA ARG A 39 13.36 -14.46 -18.75
C ARG A 39 13.32 -13.00 -18.30
N VAL A 40 14.08 -12.15 -19.00
CA VAL A 40 14.17 -10.71 -18.68
C VAL A 40 13.46 -9.86 -19.72
N LEU A 41 12.65 -8.93 -19.25
CA LEU A 41 12.14 -7.82 -20.04
C LEU A 41 13.06 -6.60 -19.90
N ASP A 42 13.75 -6.20 -20.97
CA ASP A 42 14.38 -4.89 -21.06
C ASP A 42 13.39 -3.87 -21.65
N VAL A 43 13.08 -2.84 -20.86
CA VAL A 43 12.25 -1.72 -21.28
C VAL A 43 13.15 -0.53 -21.64
N ALA A 44 13.44 -0.42 -22.95
CA ALA A 44 14.09 0.71 -23.58
C ALA A 44 15.41 1.19 -22.93
N SER A 45 16.17 0.29 -22.29
CA SER A 45 17.51 0.64 -21.79
C SER A 45 18.47 0.93 -22.95
N GLU A 46 19.61 1.57 -22.66
CA GLU A 46 20.70 1.68 -23.63
C GLU A 46 21.22 0.30 -24.02
N ALA A 47 21.61 0.08 -25.27
CA ALA A 47 21.93 -1.26 -25.80
C ALA A 47 23.02 -1.99 -24.99
N ASN A 48 24.04 -1.30 -24.46
CA ASN A 48 25.05 -1.99 -23.66
C ASN A 48 24.51 -2.47 -22.31
N VAL A 49 23.40 -1.92 -21.79
CA VAL A 49 22.72 -2.49 -20.62
C VAL A 49 22.10 -3.83 -21.00
N THR A 50 21.37 -3.87 -22.12
CA THR A 50 20.72 -5.08 -22.64
C THR A 50 21.72 -6.20 -22.91
N ALA A 51 22.80 -5.89 -23.61
CA ALA A 51 23.80 -6.87 -24.06
C ALA A 51 24.53 -7.56 -22.89
N GLY A 52 24.51 -6.99 -21.68
CA GLY A 52 25.16 -7.56 -20.51
C GLY A 52 24.21 -8.16 -19.48
N VAL A 53 22.90 -8.23 -19.77
CA VAL A 53 21.94 -8.92 -18.91
C VAL A 53 22.27 -10.43 -18.87
N ASP A 54 22.47 -11.00 -17.68
CA ASP A 54 22.64 -12.44 -17.48
C ASP A 54 21.27 -13.13 -17.44
N ALA A 55 20.74 -13.46 -18.62
CA ALA A 55 19.49 -14.18 -18.77
C ALA A 55 19.56 -15.30 -19.82
N ALA A 56 18.67 -16.28 -19.71
CA ALA A 56 18.51 -17.29 -20.76
C ALA A 56 17.77 -16.72 -21.97
N GLU A 57 16.75 -15.91 -21.73
CA GLU A 57 15.95 -15.20 -22.73
C GLU A 57 15.84 -13.71 -22.36
N VAL A 58 16.12 -12.84 -23.34
CA VAL A 58 15.90 -11.39 -23.23
C VAL A 58 14.85 -10.97 -24.26
N THR A 59 13.77 -10.34 -23.78
CA THR A 59 12.80 -9.64 -24.61
C THR A 59 13.01 -8.14 -24.45
N ARG A 60 13.05 -7.40 -25.56
CA ARG A 60 13.19 -5.94 -25.55
C ARG A 60 11.91 -5.24 -25.97
N LEU A 61 11.47 -4.27 -25.17
CA LEU A 61 10.34 -3.38 -25.45
C LEU A 61 10.85 -1.94 -25.58
N ASP A 62 10.60 -1.31 -26.72
CA ASP A 62 10.96 0.09 -26.96
C ASP A 62 9.72 1.00 -27.12
N PHE A 63 9.88 2.30 -26.90
CA PHE A 63 8.75 3.25 -26.98
C PHE A 63 8.49 3.82 -28.38
N SER A 64 9.06 3.21 -29.42
CA SER A 64 8.74 3.51 -30.82
C SER A 64 9.21 2.39 -31.75
N PRO A 65 8.56 2.19 -32.90
CA PRO A 65 9.04 1.26 -33.93
C PRO A 65 10.48 1.56 -34.36
N ALA A 66 10.83 2.83 -34.55
CA ALA A 66 12.17 3.24 -34.97
C ALA A 66 13.26 2.92 -33.95
N ALA A 67 12.98 3.04 -32.65
CA ALA A 67 13.90 2.63 -31.59
C ALA A 67 14.05 1.10 -31.56
N SER A 68 12.94 0.36 -31.69
CA SER A 68 12.94 -1.11 -31.75
C SER A 68 13.76 -1.63 -32.95
N ASP A 69 13.58 -1.05 -34.14
CA ASP A 69 14.36 -1.39 -35.33
C ASP A 69 15.84 -1.06 -35.16
N ARG A 70 16.14 0.07 -34.50
CA ARG A 70 17.53 0.45 -34.18
C ARG A 70 18.16 -0.54 -33.20
N ALA A 71 17.43 -0.96 -32.18
CA ALA A 71 17.91 -1.94 -31.20
C ALA A 71 18.18 -3.29 -31.86
N ARG A 72 17.26 -3.76 -32.71
CA ARG A 72 17.46 -4.97 -33.52
C ARG A 72 18.73 -4.92 -34.36
N SER A 73 19.04 -3.76 -34.96
CA SER A 73 20.26 -3.60 -35.77
C SER A 73 21.58 -3.66 -35.00
N VAL A 74 21.53 -3.54 -33.67
CA VAL A 74 22.72 -3.37 -32.81
C VAL A 74 22.92 -4.56 -31.89
N LEU A 75 21.84 -5.10 -31.34
CA LEU A 75 21.84 -6.22 -30.40
C LEU A 75 21.73 -7.58 -31.09
N ASP A 76 21.07 -7.63 -32.25
CA ASP A 76 20.93 -8.84 -33.08
C ASP A 76 20.53 -10.08 -32.26
N ASP A 77 21.42 -11.08 -32.14
CA ASP A 77 21.19 -12.34 -31.43
C ASP A 77 21.18 -12.23 -29.89
N ASP A 78 21.53 -11.06 -29.31
CA ASP A 78 21.49 -10.83 -27.85
C ASP A 78 20.05 -10.74 -27.29
N VAL A 79 19.05 -10.61 -28.17
CA VAL A 79 17.62 -10.45 -27.81
C VAL A 79 16.76 -11.35 -28.68
N GLU A 80 15.90 -12.15 -28.06
CA GLU A 80 15.05 -13.11 -28.78
C GLU A 80 13.84 -12.44 -29.45
N ARG A 81 13.30 -11.41 -28.80
CA ARG A 81 12.06 -10.75 -29.22
C ARG A 81 12.12 -9.25 -29.03
N TYR A 82 11.62 -8.52 -30.03
CA TYR A 82 11.51 -7.06 -30.02
C TYR A 82 10.05 -6.64 -30.15
N GLU A 83 9.60 -5.82 -29.21
CA GLU A 83 8.26 -5.24 -29.17
C GLU A 83 8.33 -3.72 -29.01
N HIS A 84 7.17 -3.06 -29.15
CA HIS A 84 7.07 -1.64 -28.86
C HIS A 84 5.70 -1.24 -28.28
N THR A 85 5.68 -0.11 -27.56
CA THR A 85 4.46 0.50 -27.01
C THR A 85 4.50 2.03 -27.11
N ASP A 86 3.36 2.69 -26.96
CA ASP A 86 3.27 4.14 -26.81
C ASP A 86 3.81 4.57 -25.42
N PRO A 87 4.75 5.53 -25.33
CA PRO A 87 5.22 6.03 -24.04
C PRO A 87 4.17 6.86 -23.28
N GLU A 88 3.17 7.44 -23.94
CA GLU A 88 2.15 8.26 -23.28
C GLU A 88 0.98 7.41 -22.74
N SER A 89 0.92 6.13 -23.11
CA SER A 89 -0.08 5.17 -22.65
C SER A 89 0.46 3.74 -22.80
N PRO A 90 1.51 3.39 -22.04
CA PRO A 90 2.19 2.10 -22.19
C PRO A 90 1.24 0.95 -21.90
N ARG A 91 1.20 -0.03 -22.81
CA ARG A 91 0.51 -1.32 -22.64
C ARG A 91 1.44 -2.41 -23.12
N LEU A 92 1.88 -3.24 -22.19
CA LEU A 92 2.85 -4.29 -22.42
C LEU A 92 2.14 -5.50 -23.04
N PRO A 93 2.50 -5.92 -24.26
CA PRO A 93 1.80 -6.98 -25.00
C PRO A 93 2.17 -8.39 -24.52
N PHE A 94 2.27 -8.55 -23.20
CA PHE A 94 2.68 -9.78 -22.53
C PHE A 94 1.61 -10.19 -21.51
N PRO A 95 1.42 -11.51 -21.30
CA PRO A 95 0.55 -11.99 -20.24
C PRO A 95 1.14 -11.65 -18.87
N ASP A 96 0.32 -11.81 -17.84
CA ASP A 96 0.73 -11.65 -16.45
C ASP A 96 1.83 -12.67 -16.11
N ASP A 97 2.76 -12.31 -15.22
CA ASP A 97 3.89 -13.15 -14.77
C ASP A 97 4.79 -13.71 -15.89
N ALA A 98 4.84 -13.05 -17.05
CA ALA A 98 5.64 -13.46 -18.20
C ALA A 98 7.15 -13.46 -17.92
N PHE A 99 7.64 -12.66 -16.97
CA PHE A 99 9.07 -12.45 -16.71
C PHE A 99 9.43 -12.65 -15.24
N ASP A 100 10.61 -13.20 -14.95
CA ASP A 100 11.21 -13.24 -13.60
C ASP A 100 12.22 -12.11 -13.38
N GLY A 101 12.51 -11.31 -14.42
CA GLY A 101 13.26 -10.06 -14.29
C GLY A 101 12.78 -8.98 -15.25
N ALA A 102 12.96 -7.72 -14.85
CA ALA A 102 12.82 -6.57 -15.76
C ALA A 102 13.92 -5.53 -15.50
N VAL A 103 14.32 -4.80 -16.53
CA VAL A 103 15.31 -3.72 -16.43
C VAL A 103 14.87 -2.52 -17.26
N SER A 104 14.99 -1.31 -16.69
CA SER A 104 14.64 -0.05 -17.36
C SER A 104 15.57 1.07 -16.88
N ILE A 105 16.72 1.22 -17.53
CA ILE A 105 17.75 2.19 -17.14
C ILE A 105 17.68 3.45 -18.01
N GLY A 106 17.19 4.54 -17.40
CA GLY A 106 17.06 5.89 -17.97
C GLY A 106 15.71 6.32 -18.60
N PRO A 107 14.77 5.45 -19.01
CA PRO A 107 13.46 5.90 -19.50
C PRO A 107 12.62 6.68 -18.51
N PHE A 108 12.72 6.37 -17.20
CA PHE A 108 11.91 7.00 -16.14
C PHE A 108 12.19 8.50 -16.00
N ASP A 109 13.29 8.98 -16.59
CA ASP A 109 13.66 10.38 -16.72
C ASP A 109 12.72 11.14 -17.66
N TRP A 110 12.04 10.50 -18.61
CA TRP A 110 11.37 11.21 -19.71
C TRP A 110 10.05 11.85 -19.30
N LYS A 111 9.92 13.17 -19.51
CA LYS A 111 8.68 13.91 -19.18
C LYS A 111 7.44 13.45 -19.97
N PHE A 112 7.62 12.85 -21.14
CA PHE A 112 6.53 12.34 -21.98
C PHE A 112 6.17 10.87 -21.67
N LEU A 113 6.92 10.18 -20.80
CA LEU A 113 6.60 8.83 -20.38
C LEU A 113 5.57 8.87 -19.25
N ASP A 114 4.49 8.11 -19.40
CA ASP A 114 3.59 7.81 -18.30
C ASP A 114 4.23 6.72 -17.42
N THR A 115 4.96 7.17 -16.40
CA THR A 115 5.70 6.30 -15.48
C THR A 115 4.77 5.52 -14.56
N ALA A 116 3.59 6.05 -14.23
CA ALA A 116 2.64 5.36 -13.38
C ALA A 116 2.02 4.17 -14.12
N ALA A 117 1.55 4.39 -15.35
CA ALA A 117 1.05 3.32 -16.21
C ALA A 117 2.12 2.26 -16.53
N LEU A 118 3.37 2.69 -16.78
CA LEU A 118 4.47 1.75 -17.01
C LEU A 118 4.77 0.92 -15.76
N SER A 119 4.84 1.54 -14.58
CA SER A 119 5.09 0.84 -13.32
C SER A 119 3.98 -0.17 -13.00
N ALA A 120 2.72 0.14 -13.32
CA ALA A 120 1.60 -0.79 -13.15
C ALA A 120 1.72 -1.99 -14.12
N GLU A 121 1.99 -1.75 -15.40
CA GLU A 121 2.17 -2.82 -16.38
C GLU A 121 3.41 -3.68 -16.10
N LEU A 122 4.51 -3.09 -15.62
CA LEU A 122 5.67 -3.84 -15.14
C LEU A 122 5.29 -4.76 -13.97
N GLY A 123 4.46 -4.26 -13.02
CA GLY A 123 4.01 -5.04 -11.87
C GLY A 123 3.11 -6.20 -12.26
N ARG A 124 2.40 -6.07 -13.39
CA ARG A 124 1.56 -7.13 -13.96
C ARG A 124 2.36 -8.22 -14.66
N VAL A 125 3.36 -7.86 -15.47
CA VAL A 125 4.10 -8.83 -16.29
C VAL A 125 5.30 -9.46 -15.59
N VAL A 126 5.81 -8.84 -14.52
CA VAL A 126 6.87 -9.40 -13.69
C VAL A 126 6.24 -10.27 -12.63
N SER A 127 6.67 -11.53 -12.59
CA SER A 127 6.22 -12.51 -11.60
C SER A 127 6.43 -12.03 -10.17
N ARG A 128 5.58 -12.51 -9.26
CA ARG A 128 5.62 -12.19 -7.83
C ARG A 128 7.02 -12.28 -7.18
N ASP A 129 7.77 -13.33 -7.50
CA ASP A 129 9.14 -13.54 -6.97
C ASP A 129 10.22 -12.89 -7.83
N GLY A 130 9.82 -12.25 -8.94
CA GLY A 130 10.68 -11.57 -9.87
C GLY A 130 11.21 -10.24 -9.34
N LEU A 131 12.12 -9.65 -10.10
CA LEU A 131 12.76 -8.38 -9.74
C LEU A 131 12.77 -7.42 -10.92
N ALA A 132 12.24 -6.21 -10.73
CA ALA A 132 12.35 -5.11 -11.68
C ALA A 132 13.45 -4.15 -11.22
N VAL A 133 14.32 -3.73 -12.14
CA VAL A 133 15.40 -2.79 -11.87
C VAL A 133 15.22 -1.52 -12.66
N VAL A 134 15.09 -0.39 -11.97
CA VAL A 134 14.85 0.93 -12.61
C VAL A 134 15.86 1.94 -12.10
N SER A 135 16.31 2.85 -12.97
CA SER A 135 17.11 4.01 -12.55
C SER A 135 16.32 5.30 -12.66
N VAL A 136 16.53 6.20 -11.70
CA VAL A 136 15.97 7.55 -11.71
C VAL A 136 17.03 8.59 -11.34
N PRO A 137 17.05 9.75 -12.03
CA PRO A 137 17.97 10.84 -11.73
C PRO A 137 17.44 11.65 -10.55
N THR A 138 18.36 12.14 -9.72
CA THR A 138 18.01 13.05 -8.64
C THR A 138 18.27 14.51 -9.02
N GLU A 139 17.77 15.45 -8.22
CA GLU A 139 18.13 16.87 -8.31
C GLU A 139 19.65 17.16 -8.16
N ARG A 140 20.45 16.19 -7.69
CA ARG A 140 21.92 16.33 -7.62
C ARG A 140 22.61 15.98 -8.94
N SER A 141 21.90 15.37 -9.90
CA SER A 141 22.44 15.03 -11.20
C SER A 141 23.02 16.28 -11.90
N PRO A 142 24.24 16.20 -12.47
CA PRO A 142 24.82 17.33 -13.19
C PRO A 142 24.00 17.72 -14.43
N TYR A 143 23.10 16.86 -14.90
CA TYR A 143 22.31 17.09 -16.12
C TYR A 143 21.01 17.87 -15.87
N GLU A 144 20.60 18.02 -14.60
CA GLU A 144 19.38 18.73 -14.20
C GLU A 144 19.26 20.07 -14.94
N ARG A 145 20.28 20.94 -14.84
CA ARG A 145 20.27 22.28 -15.43
C ARG A 145 20.17 22.33 -16.96
N HIS A 146 20.65 21.31 -17.66
CA HIS A 146 20.71 21.31 -19.13
C HIS A 146 19.54 20.59 -19.77
N ASN A 147 18.99 19.58 -19.11
CA ASN A 147 17.93 18.74 -19.64
C ASN A 147 16.59 18.96 -18.94
N TRP A 148 16.49 19.87 -17.96
CA TRP A 148 15.28 20.20 -17.21
C TRP A 148 13.97 20.33 -18.02
N PRO A 149 13.91 20.98 -19.21
CA PRO A 149 12.64 21.04 -19.93
C PRO A 149 12.23 19.68 -20.54
N LYS A 150 13.13 18.70 -20.62
CA LYS A 150 12.91 17.39 -21.27
C LYS A 150 12.87 16.22 -20.29
N LEU A 151 13.65 16.29 -19.21
CA LEU A 151 13.81 15.21 -18.23
C LEU A 151 13.28 15.62 -16.86
N ARG A 152 12.77 14.64 -16.12
CA ARG A 152 12.37 14.71 -14.72
C ARG A 152 13.60 14.45 -13.86
N TYR A 153 13.60 15.06 -12.68
CA TYR A 153 14.60 14.89 -11.64
C TYR A 153 13.84 14.85 -10.31
N PHE A 154 14.25 13.96 -9.42
CA PHE A 154 13.51 13.67 -8.20
C PHE A 154 14.35 13.97 -6.97
N THR A 155 13.72 14.36 -5.87
CA THR A 155 14.30 14.13 -4.55
C THR A 155 14.32 12.62 -4.26
N PRO A 156 15.18 12.12 -3.35
CA PRO A 156 15.16 10.71 -2.96
C PRO A 156 13.80 10.22 -2.44
N GLU A 157 13.05 11.12 -1.80
CA GLU A 157 11.69 10.85 -1.32
C GLU A 157 10.73 10.66 -2.50
N GLU A 158 10.65 11.62 -3.43
CA GLU A 158 9.81 11.53 -4.63
C GLU A 158 10.16 10.30 -5.50
N ALA A 159 11.45 9.95 -5.58
CA ALA A 159 11.92 8.75 -6.28
C ALA A 159 11.37 7.46 -5.65
N THR A 160 11.30 7.41 -4.32
CA THR A 160 10.72 6.26 -3.59
C THR A 160 9.19 6.25 -3.70
N GLU A 161 8.56 7.42 -3.76
CA GLU A 161 7.12 7.55 -3.96
C GLU A 161 6.68 7.04 -5.34
N LEU A 162 7.49 7.24 -6.38
CA LEU A 162 7.20 6.81 -7.76
C LEU A 162 6.88 5.31 -7.90
N VAL A 163 7.45 4.50 -7.02
CA VAL A 163 7.32 3.03 -7.01
C VAL A 163 6.40 2.55 -5.87
N SER A 164 5.93 3.46 -5.02
CA SER A 164 5.03 3.14 -3.91
C SER A 164 3.56 3.35 -4.31
N PRO A 165 2.59 2.61 -3.75
CA PRO A 165 2.74 1.56 -2.76
C PRO A 165 2.88 0.14 -3.35
N THR A 166 2.82 0.00 -4.67
CA THR A 166 2.66 -1.29 -5.38
C THR A 166 3.96 -2.09 -5.53
N TRP A 167 5.11 -1.46 -5.31
CA TRP A 167 6.39 -2.15 -5.29
C TRP A 167 7.01 -2.12 -3.91
N ARG A 168 7.65 -3.23 -3.54
CA ARG A 168 8.61 -3.29 -2.44
C ARG A 168 9.99 -2.87 -2.96
N VAL A 169 10.68 -2.01 -2.23
CA VAL A 169 12.10 -1.73 -2.47
C VAL A 169 12.91 -2.85 -1.81
N ALA A 170 13.37 -3.80 -2.61
CA ALA A 170 14.19 -4.91 -2.13
C ALA A 170 15.63 -4.47 -1.84
N ASP A 171 16.17 -3.60 -2.70
CA ASP A 171 17.48 -2.98 -2.52
C ASP A 171 17.57 -1.68 -3.34
N ARG A 172 18.60 -0.86 -3.08
CA ARG A 172 18.87 0.37 -3.84
C ARG A 172 20.36 0.70 -3.84
N GLU A 173 20.86 1.16 -4.98
CA GLU A 173 22.24 1.63 -5.13
C GLU A 173 22.26 3.15 -5.44
N PRO A 174 22.78 3.99 -4.54
CA PRO A 174 22.95 5.42 -4.80
C PRO A 174 24.24 5.69 -5.58
N ILE A 175 24.14 6.40 -6.70
CA ILE A 175 25.29 6.72 -7.55
C ILE A 175 25.66 8.19 -7.39
N PHE A 176 26.90 8.45 -7.03
CA PHE A 176 27.47 9.79 -6.94
C PHE A 176 28.00 10.28 -8.30
N GLN A 177 27.79 11.55 -8.59
CA GLN A 177 28.48 12.28 -9.64
C GLN A 177 28.72 13.72 -9.18
N TYR A 178 29.75 14.37 -9.72
CA TYR A 178 30.08 15.74 -9.33
C TYR A 178 28.95 16.72 -9.68
N PRO A 179 28.72 17.75 -8.84
CA PRO A 179 27.76 18.80 -9.17
C PRO A 179 28.12 19.51 -10.47
N TYR A 180 27.09 20.01 -11.17
CA TYR A 180 27.17 20.59 -12.51
C TYR A 180 28.45 21.40 -12.84
N ARG A 181 28.83 22.37 -11.99
CA ARG A 181 29.99 23.24 -12.25
C ARG A 181 31.31 22.47 -12.27
N LEU A 182 31.52 21.58 -11.29
CA LEU A 182 32.72 20.78 -11.20
C LEU A 182 32.74 19.70 -12.28
N HIS A 183 31.59 19.07 -12.54
CA HIS A 183 31.42 18.12 -13.63
C HIS A 183 31.79 18.74 -14.98
N GLY A 184 31.34 19.97 -15.27
CA GLY A 184 31.71 20.71 -16.47
C GLY A 184 33.22 20.98 -16.58
N LEU A 185 33.87 21.42 -15.49
CA LEU A 185 35.32 21.67 -15.45
C LEU A 185 36.13 20.39 -15.68
N ILE A 186 35.70 19.26 -15.12
CA ILE A 186 36.37 17.97 -15.33
C ILE A 186 36.25 17.55 -16.80
N ASN A 187 35.10 17.76 -17.43
CA ASN A 187 34.87 17.42 -18.84
C ASN A 187 35.72 18.26 -19.81
N GLU A 188 36.27 19.40 -19.39
CA GLU A 188 37.22 20.20 -20.17
C GLU A 188 38.66 19.67 -20.10
N LEU A 189 38.97 18.78 -19.15
CA LEU A 189 40.29 18.18 -19.02
C LEU A 189 40.51 17.09 -20.08
N PRO A 190 41.76 16.89 -20.55
CA PRO A 190 42.12 15.72 -21.34
C PRO A 190 41.78 14.41 -20.61
N ASP A 191 41.26 13.41 -21.33
CA ASP A 191 40.75 12.13 -20.79
C ASP A 191 41.65 11.50 -19.70
N ARG A 192 42.97 11.46 -19.94
CA ARG A 192 43.97 10.91 -19.00
C ARG A 192 43.98 11.53 -17.60
N TYR A 193 43.40 12.72 -17.44
CA TYR A 193 43.29 13.42 -16.16
C TYR A 193 41.90 13.30 -15.54
N GLN A 194 40.90 12.85 -16.30
CA GLN A 194 39.55 12.60 -15.79
C GLN A 194 39.50 11.32 -14.94
N ASP A 195 40.35 10.33 -15.23
CA ASP A 195 40.36 9.02 -14.54
C ASP A 195 40.49 9.15 -13.01
N GLN A 196 41.26 10.11 -12.51
CA GLN A 196 41.40 10.35 -11.07
C GLN A 196 40.09 10.82 -10.42
N PHE A 197 39.30 11.60 -11.14
CA PHE A 197 37.97 12.03 -10.69
C PHE A 197 36.96 10.89 -10.79
N VAL A 198 37.07 10.04 -11.80
CA VAL A 198 36.25 8.83 -11.93
C VAL A 198 36.47 7.89 -10.73
N ASP A 199 37.72 7.64 -10.34
CA ASP A 199 38.02 6.78 -9.18
C ASP A 199 37.53 7.37 -7.86
N ALA A 200 37.63 8.70 -7.70
CA ALA A 200 37.09 9.39 -6.54
C ALA A 200 35.55 9.35 -6.51
N ALA A 201 34.89 9.51 -7.66
CA ALA A 201 33.43 9.37 -7.77
C ALA A 201 32.97 7.94 -7.47
N ARG A 202 33.70 6.91 -7.96
CA ARG A 202 33.45 5.50 -7.63
C ARG A 202 33.55 5.25 -6.13
N THR A 203 34.59 5.79 -5.48
CA THR A 203 34.76 5.70 -4.02
C THR A 203 33.61 6.37 -3.27
N ALA A 204 33.15 7.53 -3.75
CA ALA A 204 32.02 8.24 -3.16
C ALA A 204 30.72 7.43 -3.30
N THR A 205 30.44 6.88 -4.48
CA THR A 205 29.30 5.97 -4.72
C THR A 205 29.27 4.82 -3.72
N THR A 206 30.39 4.09 -3.56
CA THR A 206 30.48 3.01 -2.58
C THR A 206 30.26 3.52 -1.14
N ALA A 207 30.78 4.70 -0.78
CA ALA A 207 30.57 5.29 0.54
C ALA A 207 29.10 5.70 0.77
N LEU A 208 28.42 6.22 -0.26
CA LEU A 208 26.99 6.54 -0.18
C LEU A 208 26.16 5.28 0.06
N GLY A 209 26.42 4.20 -0.69
CA GLY A 209 25.72 2.91 -0.48
C GLY A 209 25.93 2.38 0.94
N ALA A 210 27.16 2.41 1.45
CA ALA A 210 27.48 1.92 2.80
C ALA A 210 26.89 2.77 3.94
N THR A 211 26.57 4.05 3.69
CA THR A 211 26.02 4.97 4.70
C THR A 211 24.54 5.27 4.49
N ASP A 212 23.94 4.73 3.42
CA ASP A 212 22.58 5.03 2.96
C ASP A 212 22.31 6.54 2.82
N TRP A 213 23.33 7.31 2.42
CA TRP A 213 23.22 8.77 2.33
C TRP A 213 22.67 9.21 0.97
N LEU A 214 21.36 9.08 0.80
CA LEU A 214 20.67 9.28 -0.49
C LEU A 214 20.68 10.74 -0.99
N ASP A 215 20.70 11.73 -0.08
CA ASP A 215 20.62 13.16 -0.45
C ASP A 215 21.82 13.66 -1.29
N ALA A 216 22.89 12.88 -1.33
CA ALA A 216 24.09 13.13 -2.13
C ALA A 216 24.13 12.32 -3.43
N ALA A 217 23.21 11.37 -3.62
CA ALA A 217 23.12 10.56 -4.83
C ALA A 217 22.68 11.44 -6.00
N SER A 218 23.35 11.30 -7.16
CA SER A 218 22.96 11.89 -8.44
C SER A 218 21.94 11.03 -9.19
N TYR A 219 21.98 9.72 -8.98
CA TYR A 219 21.03 8.74 -9.50
C TYR A 219 20.76 7.70 -8.43
N LEU A 220 19.55 7.12 -8.44
CA LEU A 220 19.18 5.97 -7.63
C LEU A 220 18.81 4.83 -8.58
N VAL A 221 19.39 3.65 -8.36
CA VAL A 221 18.99 2.42 -9.04
C VAL A 221 18.26 1.55 -8.02
N PHE A 222 17.00 1.22 -8.29
CA PHE A 222 16.16 0.44 -7.38
C PHE A 222 16.02 -0.99 -7.87
N GLY A 223 16.18 -1.95 -6.96
CA GLY A 223 15.69 -3.31 -7.12
C GLY A 223 14.30 -3.42 -6.49
N LEU A 224 13.28 -3.71 -7.30
CA LEU A 224 11.88 -3.67 -6.93
C LEU A 224 11.22 -5.04 -7.07
N ARG A 225 10.43 -5.43 -6.07
CA ARG A 225 9.57 -6.63 -6.13
C ARG A 225 8.09 -6.24 -6.13
N PRO A 226 7.24 -6.84 -6.98
CA PRO A 226 5.81 -6.57 -6.94
C PRO A 226 5.21 -6.92 -5.57
N MET A 227 4.29 -6.10 -5.08
CA MET A 227 3.52 -6.45 -3.88
C MET A 227 2.42 -7.45 -4.23
N PRO A 228 2.16 -8.48 -3.40
CA PRO A 228 1.25 -9.57 -3.73
C PRO A 228 -0.23 -9.21 -3.46
N PHE A 229 -0.65 -7.98 -3.76
CA PHE A 229 -1.96 -7.47 -3.35
C PHE A 229 -3.13 -8.24 -3.99
N ALA A 230 -3.04 -8.56 -5.29
CA ALA A 230 -4.08 -9.33 -6.00
C ALA A 230 -4.25 -10.74 -5.40
N ASP A 231 -3.16 -11.51 -5.29
CA ASP A 231 -3.14 -12.81 -4.62
C ASP A 231 -3.69 -12.74 -3.19
N SER A 232 -3.32 -11.69 -2.45
CA SER A 232 -3.76 -11.51 -1.07
C SER A 232 -5.25 -11.21 -0.99
N LEU A 233 -5.84 -10.54 -1.98
CA LEU A 233 -7.27 -10.24 -2.02
C LEU A 233 -8.05 -11.54 -2.24
N ASP A 234 -7.65 -12.32 -3.23
CA ASP A 234 -8.26 -13.62 -3.52
C ASP A 234 -8.15 -14.57 -2.32
N ALA A 235 -6.97 -14.65 -1.69
CA ALA A 235 -6.76 -15.47 -0.50
C ALA A 235 -7.57 -14.98 0.72
N ALA A 236 -7.73 -13.67 0.90
CA ALA A 236 -8.54 -13.10 1.96
C ALA A 236 -10.04 -13.37 1.76
N LEU A 237 -10.55 -13.26 0.54
CA LEU A 237 -11.93 -13.59 0.19
C LEU A 237 -12.20 -15.08 0.35
N ASP A 238 -11.30 -15.93 -0.12
CA ASP A 238 -11.39 -17.38 0.09
C ASP A 238 -11.41 -17.69 1.60
N CYS A 239 -10.48 -17.17 2.39
CA CYS A 239 -10.46 -17.36 3.84
C CYS A 239 -11.78 -16.90 4.51
N LEU A 240 -12.34 -15.77 4.08
CA LEU A 240 -13.58 -15.22 4.63
C LEU A 240 -14.80 -16.09 4.34
N PHE A 241 -14.91 -16.61 3.10
CA PHE A 241 -16.06 -17.39 2.64
C PHE A 241 -15.87 -18.91 2.78
N ARG A 242 -14.67 -19.38 3.09
CA ARG A 242 -14.38 -20.80 3.32
C ARG A 242 -15.09 -21.27 4.60
N PRO A 243 -15.67 -22.48 4.62
CA PRO A 243 -16.35 -23.03 5.79
C PRO A 243 -15.48 -23.08 7.06
N THR A 244 -16.12 -22.97 8.23
CA THR A 244 -15.41 -22.96 9.53
C THR A 244 -14.68 -24.27 9.85
N ASP A 245 -15.14 -25.40 9.31
CA ASP A 245 -14.51 -26.71 9.42
C ASP A 245 -13.30 -26.90 8.49
N GLU A 246 -13.08 -25.95 7.56
CA GLU A 246 -11.96 -25.90 6.62
C GLU A 246 -10.98 -24.75 6.95
N ASN A 247 -10.97 -24.28 8.20
CA ASN A 247 -10.19 -23.12 8.66
C ASN A 247 -10.56 -21.79 7.96
N GLY A 248 -11.82 -21.62 7.56
CA GLY A 248 -12.34 -20.34 7.09
C GLY A 248 -13.27 -19.66 8.10
N PHE A 249 -13.93 -18.56 7.71
CA PHE A 249 -14.84 -17.80 8.58
C PHE A 249 -16.33 -18.01 8.32
N TRP A 250 -16.70 -18.79 7.31
CA TRP A 250 -18.10 -18.93 6.89
C TRP A 250 -18.85 -20.01 7.68
N ASN A 251 -19.83 -19.59 8.50
CA ASN A 251 -20.70 -20.51 9.22
C ASN A 251 -21.86 -20.96 8.32
N GLU A 252 -21.73 -22.16 7.75
CA GLU A 252 -22.75 -22.72 6.86
C GLU A 252 -24.11 -22.95 7.53
N ARG A 253 -24.16 -23.14 8.86
CA ARG A 253 -25.42 -23.37 9.58
C ARG A 253 -26.21 -22.08 9.76
N GLU A 254 -25.55 -21.05 10.26
CA GLU A 254 -26.18 -19.75 10.54
C GLU A 254 -26.32 -18.90 9.27
N GLY A 255 -25.51 -19.17 8.24
CA GLY A 255 -25.46 -18.37 7.02
C GLY A 255 -24.86 -16.99 7.25
N THR A 256 -23.82 -16.90 8.08
CA THR A 256 -23.10 -15.65 8.37
C THR A 256 -21.64 -15.94 8.71
N PHE A 257 -20.85 -14.90 8.96
CA PHE A 257 -19.45 -15.03 9.37
C PHE A 257 -19.34 -15.34 10.86
N GLN A 258 -18.45 -16.24 11.24
CA GLN A 258 -18.10 -16.48 12.64
C GLN A 258 -17.22 -15.36 13.20
N ARG A 259 -17.09 -15.30 14.53
CA ARG A 259 -16.27 -14.30 15.21
C ARG A 259 -14.80 -14.49 14.88
N ALA A 260 -14.23 -15.63 15.26
CA ALA A 260 -12.79 -15.82 15.28
C ALA A 260 -12.37 -17.27 15.01
N LEU A 261 -11.11 -17.42 14.59
CA LEU A 261 -10.37 -18.67 14.61
C LEU A 261 -9.27 -18.56 15.67
N ARG A 262 -9.34 -19.35 16.74
CA ARG A 262 -8.28 -19.46 17.76
C ARG A 262 -7.15 -20.35 17.24
N TYR A 263 -5.90 -20.05 17.54
CA TYR A 263 -4.78 -20.93 17.22
C TYR A 263 -4.04 -21.44 18.45
N GLU A 264 -3.56 -22.67 18.35
CA GLU A 264 -2.62 -23.29 19.27
C GLU A 264 -1.41 -23.78 18.46
N PHE A 265 -0.23 -23.77 19.07
CA PHE A 265 0.97 -24.33 18.46
C PHE A 265 0.91 -25.85 18.54
N ASP A 266 1.24 -26.54 17.45
CA ASP A 266 1.40 -27.99 17.48
C ASP A 266 2.50 -28.41 18.49
N GLU A 267 2.43 -29.66 18.98
CA GLU A 267 3.25 -30.18 20.10
C GLU A 267 4.78 -30.05 19.91
N ASP A 268 5.26 -29.80 18.67
CA ASP A 268 6.67 -29.64 18.33
C ASP A 268 7.19 -28.18 18.45
N GLY A 269 6.38 -27.23 18.90
CA GLY A 269 6.81 -25.86 19.23
C GLY A 269 6.85 -24.88 18.04
N VAL A 270 7.46 -23.71 18.24
CA VAL A 270 7.52 -22.62 17.24
C VAL A 270 8.20 -23.13 15.95
N GLY A 271 7.40 -23.31 14.88
CA GLY A 271 7.84 -23.90 13.60
C GLY A 271 7.09 -25.19 13.23
N ALA A 272 6.40 -25.82 14.18
CA ALA A 272 5.31 -26.75 13.94
C ALA A 272 4.04 -25.96 13.61
N GLY A 273 3.12 -26.53 12.82
CA GLY A 273 1.95 -25.83 12.30
C GLY A 273 1.04 -25.21 13.36
N PHE A 274 0.07 -24.44 12.89
CA PHE A 274 -1.00 -23.91 13.73
C PHE A 274 -2.21 -24.82 13.64
N ARG A 275 -2.74 -25.22 14.81
CA ARG A 275 -4.07 -25.80 14.87
C ARG A 275 -5.09 -24.70 15.10
N TRP A 276 -5.94 -24.47 14.09
CA TRP A 276 -7.02 -23.49 14.16
C TRP A 276 -8.31 -24.12 14.70
N THR A 277 -9.03 -23.39 15.56
CA THR A 277 -10.31 -23.81 16.13
C THR A 277 -11.32 -22.65 16.06
N PRO A 278 -12.49 -22.87 15.43
CA PRO A 278 -13.62 -21.93 15.44
C PRO A 278 -14.04 -21.47 16.84
N GLU A 279 -14.30 -20.17 17.00
CA GLU A 279 -15.04 -19.60 18.13
C GLU A 279 -16.41 -19.13 17.64
N ASP A 280 -17.48 -19.66 18.23
CA ASP A 280 -18.86 -19.55 17.76
C ASP A 280 -19.72 -18.54 18.54
N ASP A 281 -19.12 -17.77 19.43
CA ASP A 281 -19.82 -16.74 20.18
C ASP A 281 -20.14 -15.50 19.32
N VAL A 282 -21.31 -14.92 19.54
CA VAL A 282 -21.78 -13.78 18.76
C VAL A 282 -21.19 -12.49 19.35
N GLU A 283 -20.21 -11.93 18.65
CA GLU A 283 -19.74 -10.56 18.89
C GLU A 283 -20.09 -9.65 17.72
N TRP A 284 -20.96 -8.65 17.98
CA TRP A 284 -21.53 -7.74 16.98
C TRP A 284 -20.53 -6.93 16.17
N ARG A 285 -19.25 -6.91 16.56
CA ARG A 285 -18.20 -6.28 15.77
C ARG A 285 -17.77 -7.11 14.56
N TYR A 286 -17.79 -8.44 14.64
CA TYR A 286 -17.00 -9.26 13.72
C TYR A 286 -17.72 -9.50 12.40
N ALA A 287 -18.90 -10.08 12.47
CA ALA A 287 -19.67 -10.43 11.28
C ALA A 287 -20.16 -9.21 10.46
N PRO A 288 -20.67 -8.11 11.07
CA PRO A 288 -21.03 -6.92 10.31
C PRO A 288 -19.85 -6.27 9.59
N PHE A 289 -18.67 -6.27 10.19
CA PHE A 289 -17.47 -5.66 9.62
C PHE A 289 -16.85 -6.53 8.51
N ALA A 290 -16.89 -7.85 8.69
CA ALA A 290 -16.60 -8.81 7.62
C ALA A 290 -17.53 -8.61 6.42
N LEU A 291 -18.84 -8.47 6.66
CA LEU A 291 -19.83 -8.22 5.62
C LEU A 291 -19.61 -6.87 4.94
N MET A 292 -19.27 -5.82 5.69
CA MET A 292 -18.88 -4.51 5.15
C MET A 292 -17.72 -4.64 4.15
N GLY A 293 -16.63 -5.34 4.53
CA GLY A 293 -15.50 -5.56 3.62
C GLY A 293 -15.87 -6.38 2.37
N ALA A 294 -16.67 -7.44 2.54
CA ALA A 294 -17.15 -8.25 1.41
C ALA A 294 -18.05 -7.45 0.46
N MET A 295 -18.94 -6.59 0.98
CA MET A 295 -19.80 -5.73 0.18
C MET A 295 -19.00 -4.66 -0.57
N GLN A 296 -17.95 -4.10 0.04
CA GLN A 296 -17.07 -3.14 -0.64
C GLN A 296 -16.28 -3.78 -1.78
N TRP A 297 -15.75 -4.99 -1.57
CA TRP A 297 -15.17 -5.77 -2.68
C TRP A 297 -16.22 -6.01 -3.77
N ARG A 298 -17.42 -6.47 -3.40
CA ARG A 298 -18.46 -6.80 -4.36
C ARG A 298 -18.92 -5.59 -5.19
N ALA A 299 -18.90 -4.40 -4.61
CA ALA A 299 -19.26 -3.14 -5.26
C ALA A 299 -18.11 -2.48 -6.06
N SER A 300 -16.87 -2.92 -5.87
CA SER A 300 -15.70 -2.46 -6.62
C SER A 300 -15.66 -3.04 -8.04
N ALA A 301 -14.78 -2.55 -8.91
CA ALA A 301 -14.54 -3.11 -10.24
C ALA A 301 -13.89 -4.51 -10.19
N LEU A 302 -13.30 -4.88 -9.06
CA LEU A 302 -12.73 -6.22 -8.80
C LEU A 302 -13.81 -7.24 -8.37
N GLY A 303 -15.01 -6.77 -8.03
CA GLY A 303 -16.09 -7.59 -7.51
C GLY A 303 -16.64 -8.57 -8.55
N THR A 304 -16.87 -9.82 -8.12
CA THR A 304 -17.53 -10.84 -8.95
C THR A 304 -18.75 -11.43 -8.25
N THR A 305 -19.58 -12.17 -9.00
CA THR A 305 -20.78 -12.81 -8.44
C THR A 305 -20.50 -14.13 -7.70
N ALA A 306 -19.22 -14.52 -7.55
CA ALA A 306 -18.84 -15.84 -7.04
C ALA A 306 -19.34 -16.10 -5.60
N HIS A 307 -19.48 -15.04 -4.80
CA HIS A 307 -19.89 -15.12 -3.41
C HIS A 307 -21.29 -14.54 -3.12
N ASP A 308 -22.04 -14.12 -4.15
CA ASP A 308 -23.35 -13.45 -4.00
C ASP A 308 -24.32 -14.26 -3.13
N SER A 309 -24.42 -15.57 -3.36
CA SER A 309 -25.30 -16.44 -2.55
C SER A 309 -24.96 -16.47 -1.05
N ARG A 310 -23.67 -16.38 -0.69
CA ARG A 310 -23.23 -16.31 0.72
C ARG A 310 -23.46 -14.91 1.29
N ILE A 311 -23.20 -13.88 0.50
CA ILE A 311 -23.47 -12.48 0.87
C ILE A 311 -24.98 -12.27 1.15
N GLU A 312 -25.86 -12.72 0.27
CA GLU A 312 -27.33 -12.64 0.44
C GLU A 312 -27.80 -13.38 1.69
N ARG A 313 -27.20 -14.54 2.01
CA ARG A 313 -27.48 -15.28 3.25
C ARG A 313 -27.07 -14.50 4.50
N ALA A 314 -25.88 -13.88 4.49
CA ALA A 314 -25.42 -13.04 5.59
C ALA A 314 -26.30 -11.81 5.77
N LEU A 315 -26.69 -11.14 4.68
CA LEU A 315 -27.66 -10.05 4.71
C LEU A 315 -29.00 -10.51 5.28
N SER A 316 -29.50 -11.67 4.84
CA SER A 316 -30.75 -12.26 5.35
C SER A 316 -30.69 -12.57 6.85
N TYR A 317 -29.55 -13.05 7.35
CA TYR A 317 -29.31 -13.30 8.78
C TYR A 317 -29.46 -12.02 9.62
N PHE A 318 -28.95 -10.89 9.11
CA PHE A 318 -29.04 -9.59 9.79
C PHE A 318 -30.40 -8.92 9.60
N LEU A 319 -31.05 -9.09 8.45
CA LEU A 319 -32.44 -8.64 8.23
C LEU A 319 -33.38 -9.27 9.25
N ALA A 320 -33.30 -10.58 9.47
CA ALA A 320 -34.13 -11.27 10.46
C ALA A 320 -33.95 -10.68 11.88
N ARG A 321 -32.72 -10.31 12.25
CA ARG A 321 -32.39 -9.70 13.56
C ARG A 321 -32.77 -8.23 13.67
N LEU A 322 -32.86 -7.54 12.54
CA LEU A 322 -33.45 -6.20 12.48
C LEU A 322 -34.96 -6.32 12.65
N GLU A 323 -35.61 -7.26 11.96
CA GLU A 323 -37.05 -7.49 12.04
C GLU A 323 -37.53 -7.89 13.43
N ASP A 324 -36.78 -8.74 14.13
CA ASP A 324 -37.14 -9.20 15.48
C ASP A 324 -36.74 -8.23 16.62
N GLY A 325 -36.06 -7.12 16.32
CA GLY A 325 -35.65 -6.10 17.28
C GLY A 325 -34.37 -6.41 18.05
N THR A 326 -33.66 -7.50 17.72
CA THR A 326 -32.40 -7.87 18.36
C THR A 326 -31.33 -6.81 18.14
N ILE A 327 -31.26 -6.24 16.93
CA ILE A 327 -30.26 -5.21 16.61
C ILE A 327 -30.49 -3.96 17.46
N GLU A 328 -31.72 -3.45 17.50
CA GLU A 328 -32.04 -2.22 18.24
C GLU A 328 -31.85 -2.34 19.75
N SER A 329 -31.99 -3.55 20.28
CA SER A 329 -31.86 -3.81 21.73
C SER A 329 -30.43 -4.13 22.18
N ALA A 330 -29.58 -4.64 21.30
CA ALA A 330 -28.29 -5.22 21.71
C ALA A 330 -27.08 -4.82 20.85
N MET A 331 -27.26 -4.31 19.63
CA MET A 331 -26.14 -4.01 18.74
C MET A 331 -25.59 -2.59 19.02
N PRO A 332 -24.31 -2.47 19.36
CA PRO A 332 -23.65 -1.19 19.56
C PRO A 332 -23.30 -0.51 18.23
N SER A 333 -22.90 0.76 18.30
CA SER A 333 -22.55 1.61 17.14
C SER A 333 -21.52 0.97 16.19
N TYR A 334 -20.51 0.27 16.73
CA TYR A 334 -19.50 -0.44 15.93
C TYR A 334 -20.02 -1.66 15.15
N GLY A 335 -21.25 -2.12 15.40
CA GLY A 335 -21.95 -3.10 14.58
C GLY A 335 -22.95 -2.44 13.63
N VAL A 336 -23.70 -1.44 14.13
CA VAL A 336 -24.72 -0.71 13.36
C VAL A 336 -24.13 0.04 12.17
N GLY A 337 -23.02 0.74 12.36
CA GLY A 337 -22.35 1.51 11.32
C GLY A 337 -21.92 0.66 10.12
N PRO A 338 -21.10 -0.39 10.33
CA PRO A 338 -20.70 -1.31 9.25
C PRO A 338 -21.88 -2.01 8.56
N LEU A 339 -22.93 -2.35 9.32
CA LEU A 339 -24.12 -2.96 8.74
C LEU A 339 -24.95 -1.97 7.89
N THR A 340 -24.96 -0.69 8.27
CA THR A 340 -25.57 0.38 7.46
C THR A 340 -24.83 0.54 6.13
N ASP A 341 -23.49 0.54 6.12
CA ASP A 341 -22.67 0.52 4.89
C ASP A 341 -23.00 -0.68 4.02
N ALA A 342 -22.99 -1.90 4.61
CA ALA A 342 -23.29 -3.13 3.89
C ALA A 342 -24.67 -3.15 3.25
N PHE A 343 -25.73 -2.72 3.97
CA PHE A 343 -27.08 -2.65 3.41
C PHE A 343 -27.25 -1.55 2.36
N ALA A 344 -26.60 -0.40 2.53
CA ALA A 344 -26.62 0.65 1.52
C ALA A 344 -26.00 0.16 0.19
N LEU A 345 -24.87 -0.53 0.26
CA LEU A 345 -24.25 -1.19 -0.90
C LEU A 345 -25.16 -2.28 -1.48
N ALA A 346 -25.76 -3.12 -0.63
CA ALA A 346 -26.64 -4.21 -1.07
C ALA A 346 -27.88 -3.70 -1.80
N GLY A 347 -28.41 -2.53 -1.43
CA GLY A 347 -29.51 -1.88 -2.14
C GLY A 347 -29.17 -1.51 -3.58
N THR A 348 -27.89 -1.27 -3.88
CA THR A 348 -27.43 -1.00 -5.25
C THR A 348 -27.06 -2.28 -6.00
N MET A 349 -26.49 -3.26 -5.30
CA MET A 349 -25.94 -4.48 -5.93
C MET A 349 -26.94 -5.60 -6.14
N PHE A 350 -27.99 -5.69 -5.31
CA PHE A 350 -28.92 -6.81 -5.29
C PHE A 350 -30.38 -6.37 -5.44
N ASP A 351 -30.93 -5.72 -4.41
CA ASP A 351 -32.33 -5.28 -4.39
C ASP A 351 -32.54 -4.04 -3.51
N GLU A 352 -32.83 -2.91 -4.17
CA GLU A 352 -33.10 -1.65 -3.47
C GLU A 352 -34.30 -1.79 -2.53
N HIS A 353 -35.36 -2.49 -2.93
CA HIS A 353 -36.62 -2.52 -2.18
C HIS A 353 -36.51 -3.22 -0.83
N THR A 354 -35.60 -4.18 -0.69
CA THR A 354 -35.33 -4.88 0.56
C THR A 354 -34.27 -4.16 1.40
N TYR A 355 -33.14 -3.80 0.80
CA TYR A 355 -31.97 -3.40 1.59
C TYR A 355 -31.89 -1.90 1.90
N ARG A 356 -32.45 -1.02 1.07
CA ARG A 356 -32.52 0.41 1.39
C ARG A 356 -33.34 0.66 2.66
N PRO A 357 -34.57 0.10 2.83
CA PRO A 357 -35.32 0.28 4.08
C PRO A 357 -34.58 -0.24 5.31
N ALA A 358 -33.78 -1.31 5.17
CA ALA A 358 -32.97 -1.83 6.26
C ALA A 358 -31.86 -0.84 6.65
N ALA A 359 -31.14 -0.28 5.68
CA ALA A 359 -30.13 0.76 5.93
C ALA A 359 -30.73 2.03 6.55
N GLU A 360 -31.88 2.49 6.04
CA GLU A 360 -32.61 3.64 6.60
C GLU A 360 -33.07 3.38 8.04
N ARG A 361 -33.54 2.16 8.36
CA ARG A 361 -33.94 1.77 9.73
C ARG A 361 -32.75 1.76 10.69
N LEU A 362 -31.59 1.24 10.28
CA LEU A 362 -30.37 1.27 11.08
C LEU A 362 -29.89 2.71 11.34
N PHE A 363 -29.97 3.58 10.33
CA PHE A 363 -29.73 5.01 10.50
C PHE A 363 -30.67 5.59 11.56
N GLU A 364 -31.98 5.33 11.48
CA GLU A 364 -32.93 5.84 12.49
C GLU A 364 -32.62 5.37 13.92
N THR A 365 -32.18 4.12 14.10
CA THR A 365 -31.82 3.58 15.41
C THR A 365 -30.64 4.33 16.05
N ALA A 366 -29.73 4.87 15.25
CA ALA A 366 -28.47 5.45 15.73
C ALA A 366 -28.32 6.95 15.46
N ARG A 367 -29.27 7.61 14.78
CA ARG A 367 -29.17 9.01 14.33
C ARG A 367 -28.92 10.01 15.47
N ASP A 368 -29.38 9.68 16.68
CA ASP A 368 -29.30 10.53 17.86
C ASP A 368 -28.02 10.22 18.70
N ALA A 369 -27.00 9.59 18.10
CA ALA A 369 -25.74 9.28 18.78
C ALA A 369 -24.90 10.54 19.08
N ASP A 370 -24.32 10.61 20.28
CA ASP A 370 -23.54 11.76 20.77
C ASP A 370 -22.09 11.81 20.24
N PHE A 371 -21.61 10.71 19.63
CA PHE A 371 -20.22 10.53 19.19
C PHE A 371 -19.18 10.60 20.33
N ASP A 372 -19.55 10.24 21.56
CA ASP A 372 -18.67 10.24 22.72
C ASP A 372 -17.64 9.10 22.71
N HIS A 373 -17.88 8.05 21.91
CA HIS A 373 -16.96 6.93 21.75
C HIS A 373 -16.33 6.96 20.36
N ALA A 374 -15.03 6.69 20.27
CA ALA A 374 -14.35 6.66 18.97
C ALA A 374 -14.98 5.66 17.99
N GLU A 375 -15.54 4.56 18.49
CA GLU A 375 -16.24 3.56 17.69
C GLU A 375 -17.54 4.09 17.04
N ASP A 376 -18.14 5.16 17.57
CA ASP A 376 -19.33 5.80 16.99
C ASP A 376 -19.03 6.41 15.62
N CYS A 377 -17.75 6.68 15.31
CA CYS A 377 -17.34 7.16 13.99
C CYS A 377 -17.63 6.15 12.86
N LEU A 378 -17.85 4.86 13.19
CA LEU A 378 -18.31 3.88 12.21
C LEU A 378 -19.77 4.12 11.79
N LEU A 379 -20.59 4.77 12.63
CA LEU A 379 -21.92 5.24 12.23
C LEU A 379 -21.78 6.27 11.12
N LEU A 380 -20.93 7.28 11.31
CA LEU A 380 -20.65 8.31 10.30
C LEU A 380 -20.19 7.68 8.97
N TYR A 381 -19.35 6.64 9.04
CA TYR A 381 -18.94 5.88 7.85
C TYR A 381 -20.15 5.26 7.11
N GLY A 382 -21.01 4.54 7.83
CA GLY A 382 -22.22 3.94 7.27
C GLY A 382 -23.23 4.96 6.76
N TRP A 383 -23.39 6.09 7.45
CA TRP A 383 -24.30 7.17 7.04
C TRP A 383 -23.81 7.84 5.76
N ALA A 384 -22.50 8.08 5.64
CA ALA A 384 -21.91 8.61 4.42
C ALA A 384 -22.16 7.69 3.22
N ARG A 385 -22.06 6.36 3.41
CA ARG A 385 -22.44 5.39 2.38
C ARG A 385 -23.93 5.41 2.05
N LEU A 386 -24.79 5.44 3.06
CA LEU A 386 -26.24 5.57 2.87
C LEU A 386 -26.58 6.81 2.04
N TYR A 387 -25.96 7.95 2.36
CA TYR A 387 -26.19 9.21 1.65
C TYR A 387 -25.69 9.18 0.19
N GLU A 388 -24.54 8.55 -0.08
CA GLU A 388 -24.03 8.39 -1.45
C GLU A 388 -25.03 7.69 -2.37
N HIS A 389 -25.62 6.58 -1.91
CA HIS A 389 -26.53 5.78 -2.72
C HIS A 389 -27.98 6.27 -2.67
N PHE A 390 -28.42 6.78 -1.51
CA PHE A 390 -29.80 7.19 -1.25
C PHE A 390 -29.85 8.56 -0.57
N PRO A 391 -29.52 9.65 -1.30
CA PRO A 391 -29.36 10.97 -0.72
C PRO A 391 -30.67 11.52 -0.17
N THR A 392 -30.63 12.00 1.07
CA THR A 392 -31.72 12.74 1.72
C THR A 392 -31.15 13.87 2.56
N ASP A 393 -31.88 14.99 2.65
CA ASP A 393 -31.46 16.15 3.47
C ASP A 393 -31.25 15.77 4.92
N ARG A 394 -32.10 14.88 5.45
CA ARG A 394 -32.01 14.37 6.82
C ARG A 394 -30.69 13.63 7.10
N VAL A 395 -30.28 12.72 6.22
CA VAL A 395 -29.01 12.00 6.41
C VAL A 395 -27.83 12.97 6.23
N ARG A 396 -27.92 13.93 5.31
CA ARG A 396 -26.90 14.96 5.12
C ARG A 396 -26.71 15.83 6.38
N GLU A 397 -27.80 16.28 6.99
CA GLU A 397 -27.76 17.07 8.23
C GLU A 397 -27.08 16.27 9.36
N ALA A 398 -27.45 15.00 9.54
CA ALA A 398 -26.82 14.13 10.52
C ALA A 398 -25.31 13.91 10.26
N ILE A 399 -24.90 13.81 8.98
CA ILE A 399 -23.48 13.73 8.60
C ILE A 399 -22.74 15.02 8.95
N ASP A 400 -23.31 16.19 8.63
CA ASP A 400 -22.70 17.48 8.94
C ASP A 400 -22.53 17.66 10.47
N ASP A 401 -23.55 17.31 11.26
CA ASP A 401 -23.51 17.37 12.72
C ASP A 401 -22.47 16.40 13.30
N ALA A 402 -22.42 15.17 12.79
CA ALA A 402 -21.45 14.15 13.21
C ALA A 402 -20.01 14.54 12.86
N MET A 403 -19.73 15.09 11.67
CA MET A 403 -18.41 15.59 11.32
C MET A 403 -17.94 16.69 12.27
N TRP A 404 -18.84 17.62 12.61
CA TRP A 404 -18.55 18.65 13.61
C TRP A 404 -18.25 18.03 14.98
N ALA A 405 -19.08 17.10 15.45
CA ALA A 405 -18.90 16.42 16.73
C ALA A 405 -17.55 15.68 16.81
N VAL A 406 -17.16 14.96 15.75
CA VAL A 406 -15.87 14.26 15.70
C VAL A 406 -14.69 15.24 15.74
N VAL A 407 -14.77 16.33 14.98
CA VAL A 407 -13.65 17.29 14.87
C VAL A 407 -13.52 18.16 16.12
N ASP A 408 -14.61 18.47 16.82
CA ASP A 408 -14.57 19.17 18.12
C ASP A 408 -13.75 18.41 19.18
N ARG A 409 -13.60 17.09 19.02
CA ARG A 409 -12.79 16.22 19.88
C ARG A 409 -11.30 16.21 19.50
N GLN A 410 -10.87 16.95 18.48
CA GLN A 410 -9.46 17.00 18.09
C GLN A 410 -8.64 17.86 19.08
N THR A 411 -7.58 17.27 19.62
CA THR A 411 -6.71 17.93 20.58
C THR A 411 -5.63 18.79 19.90
N ALA A 412 -4.91 19.60 20.68
CA ALA A 412 -3.77 20.37 20.19
C ALA A 412 -2.66 19.52 19.57
N SER A 413 -2.53 18.24 19.97
CA SER A 413 -1.56 17.31 19.36
C SER A 413 -2.02 16.75 18.01
N GLY A 414 -3.21 17.12 17.53
CA GLY A 414 -3.79 16.62 16.28
C GLY A 414 -4.55 15.30 16.40
N ARG A 415 -4.51 14.60 17.55
CA ARG A 415 -5.27 13.36 17.77
C ARG A 415 -6.70 13.63 18.24
N PHE A 416 -7.63 12.75 17.90
CA PHE A 416 -8.98 12.74 18.48
C PHE A 416 -8.97 12.19 19.91
N SER A 417 -9.71 12.84 20.80
CA SER A 417 -9.88 12.45 22.20
C SER A 417 -11.36 12.31 22.53
N PHE A 418 -11.84 11.08 22.47
CA PHE A 418 -13.18 10.66 22.88
C PHE A 418 -13.19 10.28 24.38
N ASP A 419 -14.38 10.09 24.93
CA ASP A 419 -14.57 9.82 26.37
C ASP A 419 -14.23 8.38 26.75
N ASN A 420 -14.21 7.48 25.76
CA ASN A 420 -13.92 6.08 25.98
C ASN A 420 -12.42 5.82 26.28
N PRO A 421 -12.09 4.88 27.19
CA PRO A 421 -10.70 4.57 27.56
C PRO A 421 -9.81 4.14 26.38
N THR A 422 -10.43 3.67 25.30
CA THR A 422 -9.78 3.13 24.11
C THR A 422 -9.45 4.19 23.06
N THR A 423 -9.85 5.46 23.25
CA THR A 423 -9.64 6.56 22.28
C THR A 423 -8.19 6.68 21.78
N ARG A 424 -7.20 6.37 22.62
CA ARG A 424 -5.78 6.51 22.28
C ARG A 424 -5.24 5.40 21.37
N ARG A 425 -6.02 4.33 21.16
CA ARG A 425 -5.62 3.21 20.30
C ARG A 425 -5.54 3.67 18.84
N HIS A 426 -4.53 3.16 18.13
CA HIS A 426 -4.34 3.42 16.71
C HIS A 426 -5.61 3.12 15.91
N GLN A 427 -6.17 1.92 16.11
CA GLN A 427 -7.46 1.50 15.54
C GLN A 427 -8.54 2.59 15.67
N ASN A 428 -8.70 3.19 16.84
CA ASN A 428 -9.78 4.13 17.11
C ASN A 428 -9.56 5.48 16.41
N GLN A 429 -8.30 5.90 16.25
CA GLN A 429 -7.97 7.05 15.40
C GLN A 429 -8.28 6.74 13.93
N MET A 430 -7.99 5.53 13.46
CA MET A 430 -8.29 5.13 12.08
C MET A 430 -9.80 5.08 11.82
N TYR A 431 -10.62 4.54 12.75
CA TYR A 431 -12.08 4.55 12.61
C TYR A 431 -12.67 5.95 12.52
N ALA A 432 -12.15 6.90 13.32
CA ALA A 432 -12.50 8.30 13.21
C ALA A 432 -12.16 8.88 11.84
N LEU A 433 -10.97 8.56 11.31
CA LEU A 433 -10.56 8.98 9.98
C LEU A 433 -11.40 8.37 8.86
N TRP A 434 -11.80 7.10 8.97
CA TRP A 434 -12.66 6.47 7.97
C TRP A 434 -13.99 7.22 7.87
N GLY A 435 -14.67 7.42 9.00
CA GLY A 435 -15.93 8.15 9.04
C GLY A 435 -15.78 9.58 8.53
N LEU A 436 -14.80 10.32 9.05
CA LEU A 436 -14.58 11.72 8.68
C LEU A 436 -14.24 11.89 7.20
N CYS A 437 -13.24 11.17 6.69
CA CYS A 437 -12.81 11.31 5.30
C CYS A 437 -13.89 10.83 4.33
N ARG A 438 -14.58 9.73 4.64
CA ARG A 438 -15.70 9.25 3.81
C ARG A 438 -16.85 10.26 3.76
N ALA A 439 -17.17 10.88 4.90
CA ALA A 439 -18.18 11.94 4.96
C ALA A 439 -17.76 13.17 4.14
N VAL A 440 -16.48 13.57 4.19
CA VAL A 440 -15.96 14.67 3.36
C VAL A 440 -16.06 14.33 1.88
N GLU A 441 -15.71 13.11 1.48
CA GLU A 441 -15.78 12.65 0.09
C GLU A 441 -17.19 12.82 -0.49
N VAL A 442 -18.22 12.38 0.24
CA VAL A 442 -19.60 12.41 -0.26
C VAL A 442 -20.29 13.78 -0.12
N THR A 443 -19.83 14.63 0.80
CA THR A 443 -20.44 15.96 1.04
C THR A 443 -19.68 17.11 0.39
N GLY A 444 -18.41 16.91 0.01
CA GLY A 444 -17.51 17.94 -0.52
C GLY A 444 -16.99 18.94 0.54
N ARG A 445 -17.09 18.63 1.83
CA ARG A 445 -16.69 19.51 2.96
C ARG A 445 -15.17 19.49 3.20
N THR A 446 -14.37 19.84 2.20
CA THR A 446 -12.90 19.69 2.21
C THR A 446 -12.18 20.45 3.31
N SER A 447 -12.82 21.44 3.96
CA SER A 447 -12.27 22.14 5.13
C SER A 447 -11.93 21.21 6.31
N TYR A 448 -12.48 20.00 6.36
CA TYR A 448 -12.15 19.03 7.41
C TYR A 448 -10.89 18.21 7.13
N LEU A 449 -10.34 18.24 5.91
CA LEU A 449 -9.17 17.43 5.52
C LEU A 449 -7.90 17.80 6.30
N GLU A 450 -7.75 19.06 6.72
CA GLU A 450 -6.63 19.48 7.57
C GLU A 450 -6.63 18.70 8.89
N ASN A 451 -7.80 18.40 9.45
CA ASN A 451 -7.92 17.61 10.67
C ASN A 451 -7.46 16.17 10.41
N ALA A 452 -7.86 15.57 9.30
CA ALA A 452 -7.46 14.22 8.91
C ALA A 452 -5.94 14.12 8.69
N GLU A 453 -5.37 15.09 7.97
CA GLU A 453 -3.93 15.16 7.68
C GLU A 453 -3.10 15.25 8.96
N ARG A 454 -3.54 16.02 9.97
CA ARG A 454 -2.85 16.10 11.26
C ARG A 454 -2.78 14.74 11.98
N VAL A 455 -3.86 13.95 11.94
CA VAL A 455 -3.89 12.62 12.56
C VAL A 455 -3.04 11.61 11.77
N LEU A 456 -3.14 11.62 10.44
CA LEU A 456 -2.33 10.73 9.58
C LEU A 456 -0.84 11.04 9.73
N THR A 457 -0.48 12.32 9.76
CA THR A 457 0.90 12.77 9.98
C THR A 457 1.41 12.33 11.36
N ASP A 458 0.64 12.54 12.44
CA ASP A 458 1.00 12.02 13.76
C ASP A 458 1.12 10.48 13.78
N ALA A 459 0.26 9.76 13.06
CA ALA A 459 0.36 8.30 12.98
C ALA A 459 1.69 7.88 12.34
N VAL A 460 2.10 8.52 11.24
CA VAL A 460 3.38 8.24 10.57
C VAL A 460 4.57 8.68 11.42
N ASP A 461 4.56 9.90 11.94
CA ASP A 461 5.73 10.47 12.62
C ASP A 461 5.96 9.89 14.02
N GLU A 462 4.88 9.55 14.74
CA GLU A 462 4.97 9.18 16.17
C GLU A 462 4.65 7.70 16.47
N ARG A 463 3.89 7.03 15.59
CA ARG A 463 3.43 5.64 15.84
C ARG A 463 4.03 4.60 14.93
N MET A 464 4.32 4.94 13.67
CA MET A 464 4.99 4.04 12.74
C MET A 464 6.43 3.82 13.21
N ARG A 465 6.86 2.57 13.21
CA ARG A 465 8.25 2.17 13.45
C ARG A 465 9.06 2.23 12.15
N ASP A 466 10.37 2.11 12.25
CA ASP A 466 11.27 2.10 11.08
C ASP A 466 10.95 0.94 10.11
N ASP A 467 10.46 -0.18 10.63
CA ASP A 467 9.97 -1.35 9.88
C ASP A 467 8.56 -1.18 9.26
N GLY A 468 7.90 -0.04 9.48
CA GLY A 468 6.55 0.24 8.96
C GLY A 468 5.39 -0.12 9.90
N ALA A 469 5.64 -0.83 11.00
CA ALA A 469 4.57 -1.28 11.88
C ALA A 469 4.01 -0.14 12.75
N PHE A 470 2.68 -0.01 12.79
CA PHE A 470 2.03 0.88 13.75
C PHE A 470 1.92 0.30 15.16
N ARG A 471 2.42 1.06 16.14
CA ARG A 471 2.20 0.76 17.57
C ARG A 471 0.72 0.91 17.93
N TRP A 472 0.18 -0.07 18.66
CA TRP A 472 -1.21 -0.03 19.12
C TRP A 472 -1.52 1.22 19.95
N MET A 473 -0.64 1.54 20.90
CA MET A 473 -0.69 2.74 21.71
C MET A 473 0.73 3.25 22.00
N GLY A 474 0.90 4.57 22.06
CA GLY A 474 2.14 5.18 22.52
C GLY A 474 2.22 5.17 24.05
N PRO A 475 3.24 4.56 24.67
CA PRO A 475 3.37 4.57 26.12
C PRO A 475 3.79 5.95 26.63
N SER A 476 3.33 6.32 27.81
CA SER A 476 3.89 7.46 28.56
C SER A 476 5.31 7.16 29.05
N ALA A 477 6.08 8.21 29.36
CA ALA A 477 7.41 8.05 29.94
C ALA A 477 7.39 7.26 31.26
N ARG A 478 6.32 7.41 32.04
CA ARG A 478 6.11 6.67 33.29
C ARG A 478 5.90 5.17 33.04
N GLU A 479 5.08 4.82 32.04
CA GLU A 479 4.85 3.42 31.66
C GLU A 479 6.14 2.77 31.15
N ARG A 480 6.94 3.49 30.35
CA ARG A 480 8.27 3.02 29.91
C ARG A 480 9.20 2.76 31.10
N ALA A 481 9.29 3.69 32.04
CA ALA A 481 10.15 3.55 33.21
C ALA A 481 9.70 2.41 34.14
N ALA A 482 8.39 2.29 34.37
CA ALA A 482 7.82 1.21 35.19
C ALA A 482 8.06 -0.16 34.56
N PHE A 483 7.89 -0.27 33.23
CA PHE A 483 8.19 -1.51 32.51
C PHE A 483 9.68 -1.85 32.59
N ALA A 484 10.58 -0.89 32.31
CA ALA A 484 12.03 -1.11 32.40
C ALA A 484 12.48 -1.53 33.82
N ALA A 485 11.81 -1.04 34.87
CA ALA A 485 12.07 -1.47 36.24
C ALA A 485 11.61 -2.91 36.50
N ARG A 486 10.41 -3.31 36.02
CA ARG A 486 9.91 -4.69 36.14
C ARG A 486 10.78 -5.70 35.38
N ASP A 487 11.15 -5.35 34.16
CA ASP A 487 11.99 -6.17 33.28
C ASP A 487 13.35 -6.49 33.95
N ARG A 488 13.97 -5.49 34.59
CA ARG A 488 15.21 -5.68 35.36
C ARG A 488 15.09 -6.59 36.58
N VAL A 489 13.90 -6.73 37.15
CA VAL A 489 13.65 -7.53 38.36
C VAL A 489 13.30 -8.98 37.99
N GLY A 490 13.18 -9.31 36.69
CA GLY A 490 12.76 -10.64 36.24
C GLY A 490 11.28 -10.93 36.51
N ASP A 491 10.52 -9.93 36.95
CA ASP A 491 9.06 -9.99 37.16
C ASP A 491 8.32 -9.62 35.86
N GLY A 492 8.95 -9.90 34.72
CA GLY A 492 8.39 -9.73 33.38
C GLY A 492 7.18 -10.64 33.25
N GLY A 493 6.00 -10.12 33.59
CA GLY A 493 4.75 -10.87 33.53
C GLY A 493 4.57 -11.55 32.17
N ALA A 494 3.84 -12.67 32.17
CA ALA A 494 3.67 -13.54 30.99
C ALA A 494 3.14 -12.84 29.73
N SER A 495 2.46 -11.70 29.88
CA SER A 495 1.91 -10.92 28.75
C SER A 495 2.69 -9.62 28.52
N PRO A 496 3.19 -9.39 27.30
CA PRO A 496 3.83 -8.14 26.96
C PRO A 496 2.83 -6.97 27.06
N PRO A 497 3.31 -5.75 27.36
CA PRO A 497 2.44 -4.58 27.39
C PRO A 497 1.87 -4.30 26.00
N GLN A 498 0.68 -3.71 25.94
CA GLN A 498 -0.08 -3.50 24.71
C GLN A 498 0.70 -2.73 23.62
N TRP A 499 1.62 -1.82 23.98
CA TRP A 499 2.45 -1.09 23.02
C TRP A 499 3.56 -1.94 22.37
N ARG A 500 3.81 -3.16 22.86
CA ARG A 500 4.71 -4.15 22.27
C ARG A 500 3.98 -5.16 21.38
N LEU A 501 2.66 -5.07 21.27
CA LEU A 501 1.85 -5.87 20.34
C LEU A 501 1.66 -5.08 19.04
N LEU A 502 2.21 -5.59 17.93
CA LEU A 502 2.07 -5.03 16.60
C LEU A 502 1.05 -5.85 15.82
N PHE A 503 -0.09 -5.26 15.48
CA PHE A 503 -1.20 -5.97 14.84
C PHE A 503 -1.19 -5.77 13.33
N SER A 504 -1.47 -6.83 12.57
CA SER A 504 -1.62 -6.75 11.11
C SER A 504 -2.83 -5.91 10.70
N CYS A 505 -3.93 -5.97 11.45
CA CYS A 505 -5.12 -5.16 11.16
C CYS A 505 -4.86 -3.64 11.26
N HIS A 506 -3.88 -3.20 12.05
CA HIS A 506 -3.55 -1.78 12.13
C HIS A 506 -2.92 -1.23 10.85
N GLN A 507 -2.25 -2.10 10.08
CA GLN A 507 -1.66 -1.71 8.81
C GLN A 507 -2.77 -1.49 7.78
N SER A 508 -3.68 -2.47 7.62
CA SER A 508 -4.85 -2.32 6.73
C SER A 508 -5.77 -1.18 7.15
N PHE A 509 -5.86 -0.89 8.45
CA PHE A 509 -6.64 0.25 8.91
C PHE A 509 -6.07 1.60 8.49
N PHE A 510 -4.76 1.72 8.51
CA PHE A 510 -4.08 2.90 8.02
C PHE A 510 -4.24 3.07 6.51
N VAL A 511 -4.06 1.98 5.73
CA VAL A 511 -4.27 2.00 4.27
C VAL A 511 -5.68 2.49 3.93
N THR A 512 -6.70 1.95 4.60
CA THR A 512 -8.10 2.36 4.39
C THR A 512 -8.31 3.85 4.73
N ALA A 513 -7.70 4.35 5.81
CA ALA A 513 -7.81 5.76 6.18
C ALA A 513 -7.15 6.69 5.15
N VAL A 514 -5.97 6.32 4.66
CA VAL A 514 -5.27 7.06 3.61
C VAL A 514 -6.07 7.04 2.31
N ALA A 515 -6.67 5.90 1.94
CA ALA A 515 -7.50 5.80 0.75
C ALA A 515 -8.68 6.78 0.81
N HIS A 516 -9.46 6.80 1.90
CA HIS A 516 -10.56 7.77 2.05
C HIS A 516 -10.06 9.21 2.08
N TYR A 517 -8.90 9.49 2.69
CA TYR A 517 -8.30 10.84 2.66
C TYR A 517 -7.96 11.28 1.22
N ARG A 518 -7.37 10.39 0.40
CA ARG A 518 -7.05 10.68 -1.00
C ARG A 518 -8.30 10.83 -1.85
N ALA A 519 -9.29 9.93 -1.72
CA ALA A 519 -10.57 10.04 -2.42
C ALA A 519 -11.31 11.34 -2.10
N ALA A 520 -11.23 11.80 -0.86
CA ALA A 520 -11.82 13.06 -0.41
C ALA A 520 -11.10 14.32 -0.92
N GLY A 521 -9.98 14.17 -1.65
CA GLY A 521 -9.19 15.27 -2.22
C GLY A 521 -7.99 15.71 -1.37
N GLY A 522 -7.46 14.82 -0.53
CA GLY A 522 -6.27 15.07 0.27
C GLY A 522 -4.99 15.19 -0.56
N ASP A 523 -4.26 16.29 -0.38
CA ASP A 523 -3.10 16.62 -1.22
C ASP A 523 -1.82 15.88 -0.80
N ARG A 524 -1.63 15.59 0.50
CA ARG A 524 -0.40 14.98 1.00
C ARG A 524 -0.31 13.50 0.61
N SER A 525 0.81 13.11 0.01
CA SER A 525 1.10 11.70 -0.26
C SER A 525 1.44 10.95 1.02
N TYR A 526 0.90 9.75 1.15
CA TYR A 526 1.29 8.77 2.17
C TYR A 526 1.69 7.43 1.52
N ALA A 527 1.97 7.41 0.22
CA ALA A 527 2.25 6.19 -0.54
C ALA A 527 3.42 5.39 0.04
N THR A 528 4.51 6.06 0.42
CA THR A 528 5.67 5.42 1.07
C THR A 528 5.31 4.82 2.43
N ALA A 529 4.48 5.50 3.23
CA ALA A 529 4.01 4.97 4.51
C ALA A 529 3.08 3.76 4.32
N VAL A 530 2.17 3.82 3.36
CA VAL A 530 1.30 2.70 2.96
C VAL A 530 2.14 1.50 2.53
N ARG A 531 3.14 1.71 1.67
CA ARG A 531 4.08 0.67 1.24
C ARG A 531 4.73 -0.01 2.46
N ARG A 532 5.33 0.78 3.35
CA ARG A 532 6.03 0.26 4.55
C ARG A 532 5.09 -0.53 5.47
N ALA A 533 3.87 -0.04 5.68
CA ALA A 533 2.87 -0.72 6.49
C ALA A 533 2.48 -2.09 5.89
N MET A 534 2.35 -2.17 4.57
CA MET A 534 2.05 -3.43 3.88
C MET A 534 3.27 -4.35 3.79
N ASP A 535 4.46 -3.81 3.55
CA ASP A 535 5.72 -4.56 3.51
C ASP A 535 6.01 -5.26 4.85
N TRP A 536 5.63 -4.62 5.97
CA TRP A 536 5.67 -5.25 7.29
C TRP A 536 4.84 -6.55 7.36
N ILE A 537 3.69 -6.61 6.68
CA ILE A 537 2.88 -7.85 6.63
C ILE A 537 3.62 -8.97 5.90
N TYR A 538 4.31 -8.64 4.81
CA TYR A 538 4.85 -9.65 3.89
C TYR A 538 6.29 -10.06 4.16
N ASP A 539 7.11 -9.26 4.86
CA ASP A 539 8.49 -9.68 5.18
C ASP A 539 9.22 -8.76 6.17
N ALA A 540 8.92 -7.45 6.21
CA ALA A 540 9.73 -6.49 6.97
C ALA A 540 9.50 -6.51 8.49
N ASN A 541 8.75 -7.48 9.02
CA ASN A 541 8.45 -7.59 10.44
C ASN A 541 9.56 -8.24 11.28
N ASP A 542 9.41 -8.20 12.61
CA ASP A 542 10.41 -8.71 13.56
C ASP A 542 10.68 -10.23 13.43
N LEU A 543 9.83 -11.00 12.73
CA LEU A 543 10.09 -12.42 12.39
C LEU A 543 10.87 -12.60 11.08
N GLY A 544 10.89 -11.60 10.19
CA GLY A 544 11.51 -11.69 8.86
C GLY A 544 10.82 -12.72 7.95
N VAL A 545 9.48 -12.82 8.02
CA VAL A 545 8.68 -13.77 7.23
C VAL A 545 7.39 -13.13 6.73
N ASP A 546 6.81 -13.68 5.67
CA ASP A 546 5.44 -13.38 5.26
C ASP A 546 4.43 -13.89 6.30
N LEU A 547 3.75 -12.96 6.98
CA LEU A 547 2.76 -13.30 8.01
C LEU A 547 1.54 -14.03 7.43
N THR A 548 1.27 -13.88 6.13
CA THR A 548 0.20 -14.58 5.40
C THR A 548 0.56 -16.03 5.20
N ALA A 549 1.78 -16.30 4.73
CA ALA A 549 2.31 -17.66 4.63
C ALA A 549 2.45 -18.30 6.02
N HIS A 550 2.92 -17.53 7.00
CA HIS A 550 3.11 -18.00 8.37
C HIS A 550 1.81 -18.49 9.02
N SER A 551 0.67 -17.81 8.79
CA SER A 551 -0.61 -18.24 9.37
C SER A 551 -1.17 -19.54 8.77
N GLY A 552 -0.84 -19.82 7.50
CA GLY A 552 -1.44 -20.90 6.71
C GLY A 552 -2.91 -20.69 6.33
N LEU A 553 -3.51 -19.53 6.65
CA LEU A 553 -4.92 -19.25 6.37
C LEU A 553 -5.16 -18.55 5.02
N GLY A 554 -4.12 -18.00 4.41
CA GLY A 554 -4.26 -17.05 3.29
C GLY A 554 -4.49 -15.61 3.74
N VAL A 555 -4.41 -15.33 5.04
CA VAL A 555 -4.47 -13.98 5.65
C VAL A 555 -3.37 -13.83 6.69
N PRO A 556 -2.87 -12.63 6.99
CA PRO A 556 -1.74 -12.47 7.88
C PRO A 556 -2.06 -12.88 9.31
N MET A 557 -1.06 -13.41 10.01
CA MET A 557 -1.08 -13.60 11.46
C MET A 557 -1.58 -12.33 12.16
N ARG A 558 -2.32 -12.47 13.26
CA ARG A 558 -2.97 -11.34 13.93
C ARG A 558 -1.97 -10.30 14.42
N PHE A 559 -0.91 -10.75 15.07
CA PHE A 559 0.08 -9.85 15.66
C PHE A 559 1.46 -10.49 15.72
N VAL A 560 2.46 -9.64 15.88
CA VAL A 560 3.83 -10.01 16.26
C VAL A 560 4.24 -9.10 17.43
N THR A 561 4.96 -9.64 18.40
CA THR A 561 5.55 -8.82 19.47
C THR A 561 6.90 -8.24 19.04
N PHE A 562 7.38 -7.22 19.73
CA PHE A 562 8.72 -6.64 19.45
C PHE A 562 9.87 -7.64 19.61
N ASP A 563 9.65 -8.74 20.32
CA ASP A 563 10.59 -9.86 20.51
C ASP A 563 10.30 -11.05 19.57
N GLY A 564 9.49 -10.84 18.52
CA GLY A 564 9.24 -11.84 17.48
C GLY A 564 8.39 -13.01 17.97
N ARG A 565 7.40 -12.77 18.83
CA ARG A 565 6.48 -13.82 19.32
C ARG A 565 5.06 -13.63 18.80
N THR A 566 4.36 -14.75 18.70
CA THR A 566 2.94 -14.83 18.35
C THR A 566 2.14 -15.62 19.39
N ASP A 567 2.74 -15.97 20.53
CA ASP A 567 2.20 -16.86 21.57
C ASP A 567 1.73 -16.11 22.83
N VAL A 568 1.01 -14.99 22.66
CA VAL A 568 0.54 -14.18 23.79
C VAL A 568 -0.87 -14.63 24.22
N PRO A 569 -1.06 -15.05 25.49
CA PRO A 569 -2.38 -15.42 26.00
C PRO A 569 -3.43 -14.36 25.71
N GLU A 570 -4.66 -14.79 25.39
CA GLU A 570 -5.81 -13.94 25.01
C GLU A 570 -5.68 -13.22 23.66
N GLN A 571 -4.54 -13.31 22.96
CA GLN A 571 -4.37 -12.75 21.62
C GLN A 571 -4.24 -13.82 20.52
N GLN A 572 -4.26 -15.10 20.89
CA GLN A 572 -4.07 -16.24 19.97
C GLN A 572 -5.31 -16.55 19.13
N PHE A 573 -5.81 -15.57 18.40
CA PHE A 573 -6.91 -15.75 17.45
C PHE A 573 -6.73 -14.88 16.21
N LYS A 574 -7.54 -15.10 15.17
CA LYS A 574 -7.74 -14.20 14.04
C LYS A 574 -9.22 -13.87 13.94
N GLY A 575 -9.58 -12.59 13.92
CA GLY A 575 -10.97 -12.16 13.86
C GLY A 575 -11.46 -11.91 12.42
N ALA A 576 -12.73 -12.21 12.14
CA ALA A 576 -13.33 -11.93 10.82
C ALA A 576 -13.29 -10.43 10.45
N TYR A 577 -13.40 -9.52 11.43
CA TYR A 577 -13.27 -8.08 11.16
C TYR A 577 -11.89 -7.69 10.62
N GLU A 578 -10.83 -8.41 11.02
CA GLU A 578 -9.46 -8.15 10.56
C GLU A 578 -9.30 -8.56 9.10
N VAL A 579 -10.00 -9.62 8.70
CA VAL A 579 -10.05 -10.08 7.30
C VAL A 579 -10.87 -9.11 6.47
N GLY A 580 -12.06 -8.71 6.93
CA GLY A 580 -12.88 -7.70 6.23
C GLY A 580 -12.14 -6.38 6.00
N ALA A 581 -11.39 -5.91 7.01
CA ALA A 581 -10.58 -4.70 6.87
C ALA A 581 -9.38 -4.87 5.93
N LEU A 582 -8.78 -6.06 5.87
CA LEU A 582 -7.73 -6.36 4.89
C LEU A 582 -8.31 -6.34 3.46
N VAL A 583 -9.48 -6.93 3.25
CA VAL A 583 -10.19 -6.89 1.96
C VAL A 583 -10.42 -5.44 1.52
N MET A 584 -10.92 -4.57 2.40
CA MET A 584 -11.11 -3.14 2.09
C MET A 584 -9.80 -2.45 1.69
N ALA A 585 -8.71 -2.71 2.44
CA ALA A 585 -7.41 -2.12 2.15
C ALA A 585 -6.86 -2.60 0.79
N LEU A 586 -7.00 -3.88 0.46
CA LEU A 586 -6.53 -4.46 -0.79
C LEU A 586 -7.35 -3.96 -1.99
N VAL A 587 -8.68 -3.83 -1.85
CA VAL A 587 -9.52 -3.18 -2.86
C VAL A 587 -9.05 -1.75 -3.11
N ALA A 588 -8.77 -0.97 -2.05
CA ALA A 588 -8.29 0.39 -2.19
C ALA A 588 -6.91 0.51 -2.87
N LEU A 589 -6.07 -0.51 -2.77
CA LEU A 589 -4.74 -0.57 -3.39
C LEU A 589 -4.80 -1.00 -4.87
N LEU A 590 -5.83 -1.75 -5.27
CA LEU A 590 -5.95 -2.37 -6.59
C LEU A 590 -6.96 -1.67 -7.52
N ASP A 591 -7.96 -0.99 -6.97
CA ASP A 591 -9.05 -0.34 -7.70
C ASP A 591 -9.48 0.99 -7.04
N GLY A 592 -8.62 1.52 -6.17
CA GLY A 592 -8.92 2.70 -5.36
C GLY A 592 -8.00 3.88 -5.65
N PRO A 593 -8.14 4.96 -4.87
CA PRO A 593 -7.35 6.20 -5.01
C PRO A 593 -5.87 6.02 -4.67
N LEU A 594 -5.44 4.82 -4.31
CA LEU A 594 -4.04 4.45 -4.07
C LEU A 594 -3.46 3.60 -5.20
N ASP A 595 -4.27 3.21 -6.20
CA ASP A 595 -3.77 2.60 -7.42
C ASP A 595 -3.04 3.67 -8.25
N PRO A 596 -1.74 3.51 -8.54
CA PRO A 596 -0.97 4.44 -9.37
C PRO A 596 -1.61 4.69 -10.74
N ALA A 597 -2.36 3.73 -11.30
CA ALA A 597 -3.03 3.91 -12.59
C ALA A 597 -4.22 4.87 -12.53
N THR A 598 -4.76 5.14 -11.34
CA THR A 598 -5.87 6.09 -11.12
C THR A 598 -5.39 7.51 -10.82
N GLU A 599 -4.13 7.69 -10.41
CA GLU A 599 -3.52 9.01 -10.23
C GLU A 599 -3.31 9.66 -11.61
N THR A 600 -4.24 10.54 -12.00
CA THR A 600 -4.07 11.34 -13.22
C THR A 600 -2.87 12.27 -13.05
N PRO A 601 -1.81 12.20 -13.88
CA PRO A 601 -0.68 13.11 -13.76
C PRO A 601 -1.10 14.50 -14.25
N GLY A 602 -1.27 15.44 -13.31
CA GLY A 602 -1.23 16.87 -13.62
C GLY A 602 -2.47 17.69 -13.22
N ARG A 603 -2.47 18.17 -11.97
CA ARG A 603 -2.78 19.58 -11.72
C ARG A 603 -1.48 20.32 -11.40
N VAL A 604 -0.62 20.46 -12.40
CA VAL A 604 0.32 21.59 -12.40
C VAL A 604 -0.56 22.83 -12.48
N ARG A 605 -0.68 23.58 -11.38
CA ARG A 605 -1.22 24.93 -11.41
C ARG A 605 -0.38 25.71 -12.42
N VAL A 606 -0.97 25.98 -13.59
CA VAL A 606 -0.52 27.08 -14.41
C VAL A 606 -0.91 28.32 -13.63
N ASP A 607 0.04 28.88 -12.88
CA ASP A 607 -0.11 30.21 -12.30
C ASP A 607 -0.38 31.17 -13.46
N ALA A 608 -1.61 31.65 -13.55
CA ALA A 608 -1.97 32.77 -14.39
C ALA A 608 -1.41 34.03 -13.73
N GLY A 609 -0.22 34.44 -14.16
CA GLY A 609 0.35 35.77 -13.99
C GLY A 609 0.46 36.46 -15.34
#